data_AF-A0A0X3XHX7-F1
#
_entry.id   AF-A0A0X3XHX7-F1
#
_cell.length_a   1.000
_cell.length_b   1.000
_cell.length_c   1.000
_cell.angle_alpha   90.00
_cell.angle_beta   90.00
_cell.angle_gamma   90.00
#
_symmetry.space_group_name_H-M   'P 1'
#
loop_
_entity.id
_entity.type
_entity.pdbx_description
1 polymer ?
#
loop_
_entity_poly.entity_id
_entity_poly.type
_entity_poly.pdbx_seq_one_letter_code
_entity_poly.pdbx_strand_id
1 'polypeptide(L)'
;MAAIAAAAGVDRTTVHRRFANREALLSAVFQAKLDSAERVLDEARLLESPLPVALHRYLEGIIPVSREWPVDMRLMMQKDPAAWTRREEQSARLDAFIRRALDEGDLQEGVDEAWARTILD
;
A
#
# COMPACT_ATOMS: atom_id res chain seq x y z
N MET A 1 -10.37 -8.96 -20.66
CA MET A 1 -11.67 -8.33 -20.39
C MET A 1 -12.80 -9.34 -20.28
N ALA A 2 -13.04 -10.23 -21.24
CA ALA A 2 -14.14 -11.21 -21.15
C ALA A 2 -14.05 -12.14 -19.91
N ALA A 3 -12.88 -12.73 -19.64
CA ALA A 3 -12.68 -13.56 -18.45
C ALA A 3 -12.84 -12.78 -17.13
N ILE A 4 -12.43 -11.50 -17.11
CA ILE A 4 -12.58 -10.61 -15.95
C ILE A 4 -14.05 -10.27 -15.73
N ALA A 5 -14.78 -9.96 -16.80
CA ALA A 5 -16.22 -9.69 -16.74
C ALA A 5 -16.99 -10.91 -16.20
N ALA A 6 -16.68 -12.10 -16.71
CA ALA A 6 -17.25 -13.36 -16.23
C ALA A 6 -16.94 -13.62 -14.75
N ALA A 7 -15.68 -13.44 -14.32
CA ALA A 7 -15.29 -13.61 -12.92
C ALA A 7 -15.94 -12.57 -11.99
N ALA A 8 -16.17 -11.35 -12.48
CA ALA A 8 -16.85 -10.28 -11.75
C ALA A 8 -18.38 -10.35 -11.84
N GLY A 9 -18.95 -11.32 -12.56
CA GLY A 9 -20.41 -11.47 -12.72
C GLY A 9 -21.07 -10.32 -13.50
N VAL A 10 -20.32 -9.64 -14.37
CA VAL A 10 -20.81 -8.49 -15.17
C VAL A 10 -20.66 -8.73 -16.66
N ASP A 11 -21.43 -8.00 -17.46
CA ASP A 11 -21.27 -8.02 -18.91
C ASP A 11 -19.97 -7.34 -19.36
N ARG A 12 -19.39 -7.80 -20.47
CA ARG A 12 -18.17 -7.22 -21.06
C ARG A 12 -18.32 -5.74 -21.39
N THR A 13 -19.51 -5.32 -21.81
CA THR A 13 -19.85 -3.92 -22.12
C THR A 13 -19.81 -3.06 -20.85
N THR A 14 -20.24 -3.60 -19.71
CA THR A 14 -20.16 -2.91 -18.41
C THR A 14 -18.71 -2.66 -18.00
N VAL A 15 -17.82 -3.66 -18.19
CA VAL A 15 -16.38 -3.49 -17.93
C VAL A 15 -15.78 -2.44 -18.86
N HIS A 16 -16.08 -2.50 -20.16
CA HIS A 16 -15.54 -1.54 -21.14
C HIS A 16 -16.08 -0.11 -20.96
N ARG A 17 -17.33 0.04 -20.51
CA ARG A 17 -17.90 1.35 -20.16
C ARG A 17 -17.17 1.98 -18.98
N ARG A 18 -16.75 1.17 -18.00
CA ARG A 18 -16.02 1.64 -16.81
C ARG A 18 -14.53 1.81 -17.06
N PHE A 19 -13.95 0.99 -17.94
CA PHE A 19 -12.52 0.94 -18.24
C PHE A 19 -12.31 0.83 -19.75
N ALA A 20 -11.80 1.91 -20.35
CA ALA A 20 -11.63 2.01 -21.80
C ALA A 20 -10.72 0.91 -22.40
N ASN A 21 -9.77 0.40 -21.62
CA ASN A 21 -8.87 -0.67 -22.03
C ASN A 21 -8.32 -1.44 -20.80
N ARG A 22 -7.49 -2.46 -21.07
CA ARG A 22 -6.87 -3.28 -20.01
C ARG A 22 -5.94 -2.46 -19.10
N GLU A 23 -5.21 -1.50 -19.64
CA GLU A 23 -4.33 -0.60 -18.88
C GLU A 23 -5.14 0.25 -17.89
N ALA A 24 -6.27 0.82 -18.33
CA ALA A 24 -7.17 1.60 -17.48
C ALA A 24 -7.76 0.77 -16.32
N LEU A 25 -8.12 -0.49 -16.58
CA LEU A 25 -8.56 -1.40 -15.52
C LEU A 25 -7.44 -1.68 -14.52
N LEU A 26 -6.22 -1.96 -14.99
CA LEU A 26 -5.09 -2.27 -14.12
C LEU A 26 -4.66 -1.06 -13.29
N SER A 27 -4.64 0.14 -13.89
CA SER A 27 -4.41 1.38 -13.15
C SER A 27 -5.46 1.58 -12.06
N ALA A 28 -6.75 1.36 -12.36
CA ALA A 28 -7.79 1.47 -11.34
C ALA A 28 -7.67 0.44 -10.20
N VAL A 29 -7.29 -0.80 -10.52
CA VAL A 29 -6.98 -1.82 -9.50
C VAL A 29 -5.80 -1.37 -8.63
N PHE A 30 -4.79 -0.75 -9.23
CA PHE A 30 -3.63 -0.26 -8.50
C PHE A 30 -3.97 0.92 -7.59
N GLN A 31 -4.76 1.88 -8.07
CA GLN A 31 -5.26 2.97 -7.24
C GLN A 31 -6.06 2.43 -6.05
N ALA A 32 -6.91 1.41 -6.25
CA ALA A 32 -7.64 0.78 -5.15
C ALA A 32 -6.72 0.11 -4.10
N LYS A 33 -5.58 -0.46 -4.52
CA LYS A 33 -4.55 -0.96 -3.59
C LYS A 33 -3.92 0.17 -2.80
N LEU A 34 -3.50 1.26 -3.47
CA LEU A 34 -2.95 2.44 -2.80
C LEU A 34 -3.94 3.05 -1.82
N ASP A 35 -5.21 3.17 -2.19
CA ASP A 35 -6.28 3.68 -1.31
C ASP A 35 -6.50 2.78 -0.10
N SER A 36 -6.26 1.48 -0.23
CA SER A 36 -6.35 0.54 0.90
C SER A 36 -5.15 0.67 1.83
N ALA A 37 -3.93 0.80 1.28
CA ALA A 37 -2.74 1.07 2.08
C ALA A 37 -2.81 2.44 2.79
N GLU A 38 -3.36 3.47 2.12
CA GLU A 38 -3.52 4.81 2.69
C GLU A 38 -4.40 4.77 3.94
N ARG A 39 -5.56 4.09 3.85
CA ARG A 39 -6.47 3.92 4.99
C ARG A 39 -5.80 3.23 6.16
N VAL A 40 -4.98 2.20 5.90
CA VAL A 40 -4.21 1.52 6.95
C VAL A 40 -3.24 2.48 7.64
N LEU A 41 -2.50 3.27 6.85
CA LEU A 41 -1.54 4.23 7.41
C LEU A 41 -2.23 5.32 8.23
N ASP A 42 -3.42 5.77 7.81
CA ASP A 42 -4.24 6.75 8.54
C ASP A 42 -4.76 6.19 9.86
N GLU A 43 -5.28 4.96 9.85
CA GLU A 43 -5.79 4.28 11.04
C GLU A 43 -4.69 3.88 12.02
N ALA A 44 -3.48 3.58 11.51
CA ALA A 44 -2.33 3.21 12.33
C ALA A 44 -1.87 4.36 13.24
N ARG A 45 -2.08 5.63 12.82
CA ARG A 45 -1.68 6.82 13.58
C ARG A 45 -0.22 6.76 14.02
N LEU A 46 0.66 6.54 13.04
CA LEU A 46 2.08 6.22 13.24
C LEU A 46 2.82 7.26 14.07
N LEU A 47 2.47 8.55 13.93
CA LEU A 47 3.17 9.64 14.61
C LEU A 47 2.46 10.10 15.89
N GLU A 48 1.23 9.65 16.15
CA GLU A 48 0.44 10.10 17.29
C GLU A 48 0.18 9.02 18.35
N SER A 49 0.43 7.75 18.04
CA SER A 49 0.24 6.63 18.97
C SER A 49 1.58 6.12 19.53
N PRO A 50 1.60 5.44 20.70
CA PRO A 50 2.77 4.72 21.17
C PRO A 50 3.23 3.66 20.15
N LEU A 51 4.56 3.43 20.04
CA LEU A 51 5.14 2.56 19.02
C LEU A 51 4.46 1.18 18.91
N PRO A 52 4.26 0.42 20.01
CA PRO A 52 3.67 -0.91 19.91
C PRO A 52 2.23 -0.89 19.40
N VAL A 53 1.48 0.17 19.72
CA VAL A 53 0.08 0.34 19.30
C VAL A 53 0.01 0.69 17.81
N ALA A 54 0.84 1.63 17.37
CA ALA A 54 0.94 2.02 15.97
C ALA A 54 1.38 0.85 15.09
N LEU A 55 2.42 0.12 15.51
CA LEU A 55 2.95 -1.04 14.80
C LEU A 55 1.89 -2.16 14.71
N HIS A 56 1.20 -2.47 15.80
CA HIS A 56 0.15 -3.48 15.79
C HIS A 56 -0.98 -3.11 14.81
N ARG A 57 -1.49 -1.87 14.86
CA ARG A 57 -2.53 -1.41 13.92
C ARG A 57 -2.08 -1.45 12.46
N TYR A 58 -0.85 -1.00 12.19
CA TYR A 58 -0.28 -1.07 10.85
C TYR A 58 -0.22 -2.52 10.36
N LEU A 59 0.34 -3.43 11.15
CA LEU A 59 0.50 -4.84 10.76
C LEU A 59 -0.86 -5.53 10.56
N GLU A 60 -1.81 -5.32 11.48
CA GLU A 60 -3.18 -5.86 11.37
C GLU A 60 -3.89 -5.33 10.11
N GLY A 61 -3.67 -4.07 9.72
CA GLY A 61 -4.28 -3.49 8.53
C GLY A 61 -3.58 -3.86 7.22
N ILE A 62 -2.25 -3.86 7.19
CA ILE A 62 -1.48 -4.02 5.95
C ILE A 62 -1.39 -5.48 5.52
N ILE A 63 -1.36 -6.44 6.46
CA ILE A 63 -1.26 -7.87 6.13
C ILE A 63 -2.46 -8.34 5.28
N PRO A 64 -3.72 -8.01 5.61
CA PRO A 64 -4.87 -8.30 4.76
C PRO A 64 -4.76 -7.68 3.38
N VAL A 65 -4.35 -6.41 3.27
CA VAL A 65 -4.16 -5.73 1.99
C VAL A 65 -3.11 -6.46 1.16
N SER A 66 -1.96 -6.80 1.73
CA SER A 66 -0.91 -7.55 1.02
C SER A 66 -1.38 -8.92 0.54
N ARG A 67 -2.27 -9.60 1.28
CA ARG A 67 -2.85 -10.89 0.89
C ARG A 67 -3.93 -10.80 -0.18
N GLU A 68 -4.74 -9.74 -0.16
CA GLU A 68 -5.77 -9.48 -1.17
C GLU A 68 -5.15 -9.19 -2.55
N TRP A 69 -3.94 -8.61 -2.56
CA TRP A 69 -3.27 -8.15 -3.77
C TRP A 69 -1.89 -8.82 -3.98
N PRO A 70 -1.81 -10.16 -4.22
CA PRO A 70 -0.57 -10.93 -4.23
C PRO A 70 0.33 -10.72 -5.47
N VAL A 71 0.07 -9.70 -6.30
CA VAL A 71 0.78 -9.48 -7.56
C VAL A 71 1.81 -8.37 -7.40
N ASP A 72 3.04 -8.60 -7.89
CA ASP A 72 4.07 -7.57 -7.97
C ASP A 72 3.74 -6.58 -9.10
N MET A 73 3.04 -5.51 -8.73
CA MET A 73 2.54 -4.49 -9.65
C MET A 73 3.58 -3.41 -9.98
N ARG A 74 4.83 -3.52 -9.47
CA ARG A 74 5.90 -2.52 -9.70
C ARG A 74 6.21 -2.30 -11.18
N LEU A 75 6.15 -3.34 -12.00
CA LEU A 75 6.37 -3.26 -13.45
C LEU A 75 5.28 -2.45 -14.18
N MET A 76 4.08 -2.36 -13.62
CA MET A 76 2.95 -1.61 -14.21
C MET A 76 2.90 -0.15 -13.72
N MET A 77 3.42 0.13 -12.51
CA MET A 77 3.53 1.48 -11.95
C MET A 77 4.46 2.41 -12.74
N GLN A 78 5.45 1.88 -13.46
CA GLN A 78 6.39 2.70 -14.23
C GLN A 78 5.70 3.60 -15.28
N LYS A 79 4.45 3.30 -15.64
CA LYS A 79 3.66 4.08 -16.59
C LYS A 79 2.67 5.06 -15.93
N ASP A 80 2.57 5.09 -14.60
CA ASP A 80 1.66 5.96 -13.85
C ASP A 80 2.46 6.77 -12.80
N PRO A 81 2.98 7.95 -13.19
CA PRO A 81 3.79 8.79 -12.29
C PRO A 81 3.06 9.20 -11.01
N ALA A 82 1.74 9.43 -11.06
CA ALA A 82 0.97 9.83 -9.89
C ALA A 82 0.88 8.68 -8.88
N ALA A 83 0.70 7.46 -9.36
CA ALA A 83 0.68 6.28 -8.51
C ALA A 83 2.06 5.98 -7.89
N TRP A 84 3.15 6.29 -8.61
CA TRP A 84 4.50 6.26 -8.05
C TRP A 84 4.67 7.27 -6.92
N THR A 85 4.30 8.53 -7.13
CA THR A 85 4.36 9.58 -6.10
C THR A 85 3.61 9.18 -4.84
N ARG A 86 2.37 8.70 -4.95
CA ARG A 86 1.58 8.24 -3.80
C ARG A 86 2.26 7.12 -3.03
N ARG A 87 2.86 6.16 -3.74
CA ARG A 87 3.58 5.06 -3.10
C ARG A 87 4.81 5.55 -2.34
N GLU A 88 5.54 6.52 -2.90
CA GLU A 88 6.69 7.14 -2.23
C GLU A 88 6.25 7.94 -0.99
N GLU A 89 5.13 8.66 -1.05
CA GLU A 89 4.53 9.35 0.10
C GLU A 89 4.16 8.36 1.22
N GLN A 90 3.54 7.22 0.87
CA GLN A 90 3.24 6.13 1.81
C GLN A 90 4.52 5.55 2.44
N SER A 91 5.57 5.36 1.64
CA SER A 91 6.88 4.91 2.13
C SER A 91 7.48 5.91 3.12
N ALA A 92 7.44 7.20 2.80
CA ALA A 92 7.99 8.25 3.65
C ALA A 92 7.30 8.31 5.03
N ARG A 93 6.02 7.95 5.13
CA ARG A 93 5.30 7.83 6.41
C ARG A 93 5.87 6.71 7.28
N LEU A 94 6.24 5.57 6.68
CA LEU A 94 6.89 4.46 7.39
C LEU A 94 8.33 4.82 7.79
N ASP A 95 9.06 5.54 6.93
CA ASP A 95 10.42 6.01 7.24
C ASP A 95 10.39 6.98 8.44
N ALA A 96 9.42 7.91 8.47
CA ALA A 96 9.22 8.82 9.60
C ALA A 96 8.87 8.08 10.90
N PHE A 97 8.10 6.98 10.80
CA PHE A 97 7.75 6.14 11.93
C PHE A 97 8.97 5.43 12.54
N ILE A 98 9.83 4.82 11.71
CA ILE A 98 11.06 4.18 12.18
C ILE A 98 12.01 5.20 12.81
N ARG A 99 12.17 6.38 12.17
CA ARG A 99 13.03 7.43 12.70
C ARG A 99 12.57 7.90 14.08
N ARG A 100 11.27 8.14 14.24
CA ARG A 100 10.68 8.47 15.55
C ARG A 100 10.96 7.38 16.58
N ALA A 101 10.84 6.11 16.21
CA ALA A 101 11.08 4.98 17.11
C ALA A 101 12.54 4.91 17.60
N LEU A 102 13.50 5.26 16.73
CA LEU A 102 14.91 5.37 17.08
C LEU A 102 15.17 6.60 17.97
N ASP A 103 14.60 7.75 17.63
CA ASP A 103 14.76 9.00 18.38
C ASP A 103 14.15 8.92 19.80
N GLU A 104 13.04 8.20 19.96
CA GLU A 104 12.37 7.97 21.26
C GLU A 104 13.04 6.84 22.07
N GLY A 105 13.97 6.09 21.49
CA GLY A 105 14.64 4.96 22.14
C GLY A 105 13.77 3.71 22.31
N ASP A 106 12.63 3.64 21.60
CA ASP A 106 11.74 2.48 21.61
C ASP A 106 12.32 1.30 20.81
N LEU A 107 13.21 1.57 19.85
CA LEU A 107 14.03 0.57 19.17
C LEU A 107 15.43 0.52 19.79
N GLN A 108 16.02 -0.67 19.85
CA GLN A 108 17.34 -0.87 20.42
C GLN A 108 18.39 0.00 19.70
N GLU A 109 19.25 0.68 20.46
CA GLU A 109 20.40 1.40 19.92
C GLU A 109 21.25 0.47 19.03
N GLY A 110 21.49 0.91 17.79
CA GLY A 110 22.25 0.15 16.80
C GLY A 110 21.40 -0.69 15.82
N VAL A 111 20.08 -0.66 15.92
CA VAL A 111 19.21 -1.18 14.86
C VAL A 111 19.39 -0.31 13.61
N ASP A 112 19.70 -0.95 12.48
CA ASP A 112 19.84 -0.29 11.19
C ASP A 112 18.45 0.17 10.68
N GLU A 113 18.31 1.48 10.40
CA GLU A 113 17.05 2.09 9.92
C GLU A 113 16.56 1.44 8.62
N ALA A 114 17.48 1.15 7.68
CA ALA A 114 17.12 0.55 6.40
C ALA A 114 16.65 -0.90 6.57
N TRP A 115 17.28 -1.66 7.47
CA TRP A 115 16.84 -3.00 7.83
C TRP A 115 15.46 -3.00 8.49
N ALA A 116 15.26 -2.13 9.49
CA ALA A 116 13.96 -1.99 10.16
C ALA A 116 12.85 -1.63 9.17
N ARG A 117 13.16 -0.73 8.22
CA ARG A 117 12.24 -0.36 7.14
C ARG A 117 11.95 -1.51 6.18
N THR A 118 12.95 -2.32 5.84
CA THR A 118 12.81 -3.46 4.91
C THR A 118 11.84 -4.52 5.43
N ILE A 119 11.72 -4.68 6.75
CA ILE A 119 10.76 -5.63 7.35
C ILE A 119 9.30 -5.17 7.20
N LEU A 120 9.07 -3.86 7.02
CA LEU A 120 7.73 -3.27 6.89
C LEU A 120 7.23 -3.19 5.43
N ASP A 121 8.07 -3.53 4.45
CA ASP A 121 7.77 -3.57 3.00
C ASP A 121 7.16 -4.91 2.56
#